data_AF-I4ABW8-F1
#
_entry.id   AF-I4ABW8-F1
#
_cell.length_a   1.000
_cell.length_b   1.000
_cell.length_c   1.000
_cell.angle_alpha   90.00
_cell.angle_beta   90.00
_cell.angle_gamma   90.00
#
_symmetry.space_group_name_H-M   'P 1'
#
loop_
_entity.id
_entity.type
_entity.pdbx_description
1 polymer ?
#
loop_
_entity_poly.entity_id
_entity_poly.type
_entity_poly.pdbx_seq_one_letter_code
_entity_poly.pdbx_strand_id
1 'polypeptide(L)'
;MGATITVSGGFGASVSGATNENGYFNFEVTPTIVGGPYTLHYSVTSSSGTYTVSQNTLTVTLVPVQHVLEGVTILGKTGTMPNMAIRNPNGVGTGRSQALEYWTGGGSTVFLKPQKGFYDGDDTWTYYNDSNLNSGNIRAGTSIFGVNGNPNVVNTSGGNLVPGGILSGYKGYSNGSLVTGTIPSKSAATITPSSVNQTITAGQYLSGTQTIQGDPDLISSNIRAGVNIFGVNGDTNVVNTSTGNLVPGAMLSGYKGFSNGYLVTGTIPSKSAATITPSTVNQTIASGQYLSGTQTILGDPNLIPSNIISGKSIFGVVGTAKTNTGVKYASGSKMSELDNGYQRLNISGLSFRPSFVLVQVNNYGYLLGMSNYTIYHGPYNTGYSNTGVSTGYSATSDGFSIIVSPGISSPQTCSWRAWE
;
A
#
# COMPACT_ATOMS: atom_id res chain seq x y z
N MET A 1 134.51 -12.21 -74.16
CA MET A 1 134.79 -12.89 -72.88
C MET A 1 134.02 -12.15 -71.81
N GLY A 2 133.00 -12.78 -71.22
CA GLY A 2 132.02 -12.13 -70.34
C GLY A 2 132.49 -11.96 -68.90
N ALA A 3 131.97 -10.93 -68.22
CA ALA A 3 132.21 -10.71 -66.79
C ALA A 3 131.27 -11.57 -65.95
N THR A 4 131.66 -11.91 -64.72
CA THR A 4 130.78 -12.57 -63.76
C THR A 4 130.12 -11.51 -62.88
N ILE A 5 128.78 -11.53 -62.79
CA ILE A 5 128.00 -10.68 -61.90
C ILE A 5 127.42 -11.52 -60.77
N THR A 6 127.59 -11.05 -59.54
CA THR A 6 126.88 -11.57 -58.37
C THR A 6 125.89 -10.51 -57.89
N VAL A 7 124.64 -10.91 -57.68
CA VAL A 7 123.61 -10.07 -57.08
C VAL A 7 123.20 -10.67 -55.74
N SER A 8 123.23 -9.85 -54.70
CA SER A 8 122.82 -10.20 -53.33
C SER A 8 122.01 -9.07 -52.70
N GLY A 9 121.20 -9.38 -51.70
CA GLY A 9 120.23 -8.45 -51.11
C GLY A 9 118.99 -9.22 -50.68
N GLY A 10 118.14 -8.65 -49.82
CA GLY A 10 117.06 -9.35 -49.08
C GLY A 10 115.90 -9.96 -49.88
N PHE A 11 116.16 -10.56 -51.03
CA PHE A 11 115.22 -11.16 -51.97
C PHE A 11 115.45 -12.65 -52.23
N GLY A 12 116.20 -13.34 -51.36
CA GLY A 12 116.53 -14.77 -51.48
C GLY A 12 118.02 -15.05 -51.35
N ALA A 13 118.46 -16.20 -51.90
CA ALA A 13 119.88 -16.57 -51.97
C ALA A 13 120.62 -15.75 -53.04
N SER A 14 121.90 -15.45 -52.81
CA SER A 14 122.75 -14.74 -53.78
C SER A 14 122.86 -15.54 -55.09
N VAL A 15 122.65 -14.87 -56.23
CA VAL A 15 122.75 -15.48 -57.56
C VAL A 15 123.96 -14.92 -58.29
N SER A 16 124.78 -15.79 -58.90
CA SER A 16 125.95 -15.40 -59.69
C SER A 16 125.97 -16.07 -61.05
N GLY A 17 126.44 -15.38 -62.08
CA GLY A 17 126.64 -15.96 -63.40
C GLY A 17 127.35 -15.03 -64.38
N ALA A 18 127.65 -15.55 -65.57
CA ALA A 18 128.30 -14.77 -66.62
C ALA A 18 127.29 -13.86 -67.34
N THR A 19 127.73 -12.68 -67.73
CA THR A 19 126.95 -11.81 -68.61
C THR A 19 126.80 -12.43 -70.00
N ASN A 20 125.68 -12.16 -70.67
CA ASN A 20 125.51 -12.48 -72.08
C ASN A 20 126.42 -11.61 -72.98
N GLU A 21 126.37 -11.83 -74.30
CA GLU A 21 127.19 -11.13 -75.29
C GLU A 21 127.01 -9.60 -75.26
N ASN A 22 125.86 -9.11 -74.77
CA ASN A 22 125.54 -7.69 -74.64
C ASN A 22 125.84 -7.13 -73.23
N GLY A 23 126.48 -7.92 -72.34
CA GLY A 23 126.86 -7.47 -71.00
C GLY A 23 125.75 -7.53 -69.94
N TYR A 24 124.59 -8.12 -70.25
CA TYR A 24 123.47 -8.25 -69.30
C TYR A 24 123.50 -9.56 -68.51
N PHE A 25 123.07 -9.50 -67.25
CA PHE A 25 122.81 -10.66 -66.40
C PHE A 25 121.37 -10.61 -65.88
N ASN A 26 120.57 -11.60 -66.29
CA ASN A 26 119.18 -11.73 -65.85
C ASN A 26 119.11 -12.71 -64.68
N PHE A 27 118.32 -12.38 -63.66
CA PHE A 27 118.05 -13.26 -62.52
C PHE A 27 116.61 -13.09 -62.07
N GLU A 28 116.04 -14.15 -61.48
CA GLU A 28 114.73 -14.10 -60.87
C GLU A 28 114.82 -13.63 -59.41
N VAL A 29 113.82 -12.85 -58.99
CA VAL A 29 113.72 -12.28 -57.66
C VAL A 29 112.45 -12.79 -57.01
N THR A 30 112.56 -13.54 -55.92
CA THR A 30 111.41 -14.01 -55.13
C THR A 30 111.59 -13.62 -53.67
N PRO A 31 111.11 -12.45 -53.24
CA PRO A 31 111.23 -12.04 -51.85
C PRO A 31 110.50 -13.02 -50.93
N THR A 32 111.17 -13.45 -49.86
CA THR A 32 110.63 -14.40 -48.88
C THR A 32 109.79 -13.73 -47.79
N ILE A 33 109.78 -12.40 -47.74
CA ILE A 33 109.08 -11.58 -46.73
C ILE A 33 108.40 -10.41 -47.48
N VAL A 34 107.30 -9.88 -46.95
CA VAL A 34 106.54 -8.76 -47.53
C VAL A 34 106.95 -7.44 -46.86
N GLY A 35 107.15 -6.37 -47.65
CA GLY A 35 107.47 -5.01 -47.17
C GLY A 35 108.89 -4.55 -47.55
N GLY A 36 108.99 -3.78 -48.65
CA GLY A 36 110.24 -3.16 -49.11
C GLY A 36 110.33 -1.66 -48.75
N PRO A 37 111.43 -0.99 -49.13
CA PRO A 37 112.26 -1.32 -50.28
C PRO A 37 113.40 -2.29 -49.99
N TYR A 38 113.61 -3.26 -50.88
CA TYR A 38 114.75 -4.18 -50.83
C TYR A 38 115.90 -3.62 -51.66
N THR A 39 117.04 -3.36 -51.02
CA THR A 39 118.25 -2.91 -51.71
C THR A 39 118.95 -4.08 -52.38
N LEU A 40 119.28 -3.90 -53.67
CA LEU A 40 120.06 -4.86 -54.43
C LEU A 40 121.53 -4.43 -54.44
N HIS A 41 122.41 -5.31 -53.97
CA HIS A 41 123.85 -5.17 -54.05
C HIS A 41 124.39 -5.96 -55.23
N TYR A 42 125.28 -5.36 -56.01
CA TYR A 42 125.88 -5.99 -57.18
C TYR A 42 127.40 -5.95 -57.06
N SER A 43 128.07 -7.02 -57.49
CA SER A 43 129.53 -7.06 -57.66
C SER A 43 129.89 -7.68 -59.00
N VAL A 44 130.90 -7.13 -59.69
CA VAL A 44 131.35 -7.57 -61.01
C VAL A 44 132.84 -7.92 -60.95
N THR A 45 133.22 -9.08 -61.48
CA THR A 45 134.63 -9.51 -61.62
C THR A 45 134.93 -9.94 -63.07
N SER A 46 136.05 -9.44 -63.62
CA SER A 46 136.55 -9.77 -64.96
C SER A 46 138.08 -9.68 -65.02
N SER A 47 138.71 -10.48 -65.90
CA SER A 47 140.16 -10.52 -66.11
C SER A 47 140.71 -9.33 -66.93
N SER A 48 139.84 -8.43 -67.40
CA SER A 48 140.24 -7.17 -68.05
C SER A 48 139.21 -6.06 -67.82
N GLY A 49 139.68 -4.85 -67.48
CA GLY A 49 138.89 -3.62 -67.34
C GLY A 49 138.57 -3.16 -65.91
N THR A 50 138.19 -1.88 -65.78
CA THR A 50 137.69 -1.25 -64.55
C THR A 50 136.18 -1.03 -64.68
N TYR A 51 135.37 -1.39 -63.68
CA TYR A 51 133.91 -1.33 -63.73
C TYR A 51 133.33 -0.50 -62.57
N THR A 52 132.21 0.17 -62.80
CA THR A 52 131.46 0.93 -61.78
C THR A 52 130.09 0.29 -61.60
N VAL A 53 129.63 0.17 -60.35
CA VAL A 53 128.33 -0.43 -60.01
C VAL A 53 127.38 0.66 -59.51
N SER A 54 126.13 0.68 -59.99
CA SER A 54 125.03 1.48 -59.43
C SER A 54 124.02 0.57 -58.74
N GLN A 55 123.67 0.86 -57.48
CA GLN A 55 122.70 0.08 -56.70
C GLN A 55 121.29 0.68 -56.85
N ASN A 56 120.30 -0.16 -57.16
CA ASN A 56 118.88 0.23 -57.26
C ASN A 56 118.04 -0.53 -56.21
N THR A 57 116.84 -0.02 -55.93
CA THR A 57 115.89 -0.58 -54.95
C THR A 57 114.65 -1.16 -55.63
N LEU A 58 114.08 -2.22 -55.05
CA LEU A 58 112.84 -2.87 -55.49
C LEU A 58 111.76 -2.81 -54.39
N THR A 59 110.53 -2.42 -54.72
CA THR A 59 109.37 -2.44 -53.80
C THR A 59 108.31 -3.42 -54.30
N VAL A 60 107.82 -4.29 -53.41
CA VAL A 60 106.76 -5.27 -53.70
C VAL A 60 105.53 -4.96 -52.84
N THR A 61 104.37 -4.80 -53.48
CA THR A 61 103.08 -4.54 -52.83
C THR A 61 102.17 -5.75 -52.95
N LEU A 62 101.60 -6.22 -51.83
CA LEU A 62 100.62 -7.30 -51.80
C LEU A 62 99.19 -6.72 -51.87
N VAL A 63 98.32 -7.35 -52.66
CA VAL A 63 96.88 -7.05 -52.71
C VAL A 63 96.13 -8.12 -51.89
N PRO A 64 95.58 -7.79 -50.71
CA PRO A 64 94.76 -8.71 -49.94
C PRO A 64 93.41 -8.90 -50.65
N VAL A 65 93.28 -10.00 -51.41
CA VAL A 65 92.10 -10.24 -52.25
C VAL A 65 90.79 -10.24 -51.47
N GLN A 66 90.82 -10.61 -50.18
CA GLN A 66 89.64 -10.59 -49.31
C GLN A 66 89.10 -9.19 -48.99
N HIS A 67 89.87 -8.12 -49.25
CA HIS A 67 89.43 -6.73 -49.09
C HIS A 67 89.14 -6.06 -50.45
N VAL A 68 89.27 -6.81 -51.54
CA VAL A 68 88.95 -6.34 -52.90
C VAL A 68 87.61 -6.96 -53.30
N LEU A 69 86.71 -6.15 -53.85
CA LEU A 69 85.37 -6.58 -54.26
C LEU A 69 85.45 -7.69 -55.31
N GLU A 70 84.59 -8.70 -55.19
CA GLU A 70 84.46 -9.78 -56.16
C GLU A 70 84.21 -9.20 -57.56
N GLY A 71 85.00 -9.65 -58.53
CA GLY A 71 84.99 -9.13 -59.90
C GLY A 71 85.87 -7.89 -60.13
N VAL A 72 86.45 -7.29 -59.09
CA VAL A 72 87.46 -6.23 -59.21
C VAL A 72 88.86 -6.84 -59.16
N THR A 73 89.73 -6.49 -60.11
CA THR A 73 91.12 -6.96 -60.16
C THR A 73 92.08 -5.81 -59.91
N ILE A 74 92.97 -5.97 -58.93
CA ILE A 74 94.05 -5.01 -58.63
C ILE A 74 95.37 -5.76 -58.71
N LEU A 75 96.33 -5.25 -59.49
CA LEU A 75 97.65 -5.86 -59.72
C LEU A 75 97.57 -7.38 -60.08
N GLY A 76 96.61 -7.74 -60.94
CA GLY A 76 96.41 -9.12 -61.41
C GLY A 76 95.78 -10.08 -60.40
N LYS A 77 95.40 -9.60 -59.20
CA LYS A 77 94.70 -10.39 -58.19
C LYS A 77 93.23 -9.95 -58.14
N THR A 78 92.32 -10.90 -58.40
CA THR A 78 90.88 -10.66 -58.33
C THR A 78 90.40 -10.77 -56.90
N GLY A 79 89.59 -9.79 -56.49
CA GLY A 79 89.00 -9.74 -55.17
C GLY A 79 88.06 -10.90 -54.88
N THR A 80 87.99 -11.28 -53.61
CA THR A 80 87.11 -12.33 -53.08
C THR A 80 86.06 -11.79 -52.12
N MET A 81 86.03 -10.48 -51.84
CA MET A 81 84.99 -9.86 -51.00
C MET A 81 83.64 -9.94 -51.73
N PRO A 82 82.64 -10.68 -51.20
CA PRO A 82 81.39 -10.91 -51.91
C PRO A 82 80.72 -9.60 -52.35
N ASN A 83 80.38 -9.52 -53.63
CA ASN A 83 79.65 -8.37 -54.14
C ASN A 83 78.14 -8.57 -53.95
N MET A 84 77.66 -8.15 -52.78
CA MET A 84 76.25 -8.31 -52.39
C MET A 84 75.28 -7.47 -53.24
N ALA A 85 75.77 -6.52 -54.06
CA ALA A 85 74.91 -5.77 -54.97
C ALA A 85 74.44 -6.60 -56.19
N ILE A 86 75.19 -7.63 -56.58
CA ILE A 86 74.91 -8.48 -57.77
C ILE A 86 74.47 -9.91 -57.43
N ARG A 87 74.72 -10.40 -56.21
CA ARG A 87 74.24 -11.72 -55.72
C ARG A 87 72.78 -11.73 -55.27
N ASN A 88 72.04 -10.64 -55.46
CA ASN A 88 70.61 -10.57 -55.14
C ASN A 88 69.79 -11.29 -56.23
N PRO A 89 68.97 -12.32 -55.90
CA PRO A 89 68.04 -12.94 -56.85
C PRO A 89 67.04 -11.95 -57.48
N ASN A 90 66.84 -10.77 -56.88
CA ASN A 90 65.82 -9.79 -57.25
C ASN A 90 66.38 -8.44 -57.78
N GLY A 91 67.66 -8.38 -58.20
CA GLY A 91 68.25 -7.21 -58.87
C GLY A 91 68.72 -6.06 -57.95
N VAL A 92 69.52 -5.14 -58.52
CA VAL A 92 70.11 -3.98 -57.82
C VAL A 92 68.99 -3.02 -57.38
N GLY A 93 68.91 -2.74 -56.07
CA GLY A 93 67.98 -1.73 -55.52
C GLY A 93 66.76 -2.27 -54.78
N THR A 94 66.50 -3.58 -54.77
CA THR A 94 65.34 -4.18 -54.09
C THR A 94 65.67 -5.49 -53.36
N GLY A 95 66.68 -5.46 -52.50
CA GLY A 95 67.03 -6.59 -51.63
C GLY A 95 67.78 -6.12 -50.40
N ARG A 96 67.07 -6.02 -49.27
CA ARG A 96 67.69 -5.76 -47.96
C ARG A 96 68.51 -7.00 -47.59
N SER A 97 69.84 -6.89 -47.50
CA SER A 97 70.64 -7.90 -46.80
C SER A 97 70.03 -8.08 -45.41
N GLN A 98 69.57 -9.29 -45.07
CA GLN A 98 69.17 -9.56 -43.69
C GLN A 98 70.41 -9.45 -42.80
N ALA A 99 70.28 -8.82 -41.65
CA ALA A 99 71.36 -8.80 -40.67
C ALA A 99 71.74 -10.24 -40.31
N LEU A 100 73.04 -10.49 -40.16
CA LEU A 100 73.55 -11.79 -39.72
C LEU A 100 73.02 -12.13 -38.32
N GLU A 101 72.98 -11.12 -37.45
CA GLU A 101 72.43 -11.18 -36.11
C GLU A 101 71.71 -9.86 -35.81
N TYR A 102 70.66 -9.92 -34.99
CA TYR A 102 70.03 -8.72 -34.43
C TYR A 102 69.70 -8.94 -32.95
N TRP A 103 69.70 -7.84 -32.20
CA TRP A 103 69.39 -7.87 -30.78
C TRP A 103 68.86 -6.51 -30.33
N THR A 104 67.96 -6.48 -29.36
CA THR A 104 67.44 -5.24 -28.76
C THR A 104 67.71 -5.13 -27.27
N GLY A 105 68.17 -6.22 -26.63
CA GLY A 105 68.28 -6.29 -25.17
C GLY A 105 66.94 -6.14 -24.44
N GLY A 106 65.81 -6.21 -25.15
CA GLY A 106 64.50 -5.86 -24.60
C GLY A 106 64.23 -4.36 -24.47
N GLY A 107 65.04 -3.51 -25.11
CA GLY A 107 64.95 -2.04 -25.03
C GLY A 107 64.74 -1.34 -26.38
N SER A 108 64.98 -0.02 -26.39
CA SER A 108 64.66 0.90 -27.50
C SER A 108 65.73 1.01 -28.59
N THR A 109 66.75 0.16 -28.57
CA THR A 109 67.81 0.18 -29.58
C THR A 109 67.81 -1.14 -30.32
N VAL A 110 67.74 -1.10 -31.65
CA VAL A 110 67.93 -2.28 -32.49
C VAL A 110 69.38 -2.30 -32.94
N PHE A 111 70.10 -3.35 -32.56
CA PHE A 111 71.45 -3.64 -33.03
C PHE A 111 71.37 -4.63 -34.19
N LEU A 112 72.09 -4.35 -35.27
CA LEU A 112 72.13 -5.14 -36.49
C LEU A 112 73.58 -5.40 -36.87
N LYS A 113 73.96 -6.68 -36.94
CA LYS A 113 75.26 -7.10 -37.46
C LYS A 113 75.17 -7.32 -38.97
N PRO A 114 75.89 -6.54 -39.81
CA PRO A 114 75.86 -6.71 -41.25
C PRO A 114 76.48 -8.04 -41.67
N GLN A 115 76.11 -8.52 -42.85
CA GLN A 115 76.82 -9.63 -43.51
C GLN A 115 78.19 -9.15 -44.01
N LYS A 116 79.15 -10.08 -44.09
CA LYS A 116 80.52 -9.81 -44.58
C LYS A 116 80.51 -9.21 -46.00
N GLY A 117 81.18 -8.08 -46.20
CA GLY A 117 81.16 -7.30 -47.45
C GLY A 117 81.91 -5.97 -47.32
N PHE A 118 81.29 -4.83 -47.68
CA PHE A 118 81.86 -3.48 -47.48
C PHE A 118 82.26 -3.17 -46.03
N TYR A 119 81.67 -3.89 -45.08
CA TYR A 119 82.10 -3.94 -43.69
C TYR A 119 82.80 -5.27 -43.48
N ASP A 120 83.95 -5.25 -42.79
CA ASP A 120 84.81 -6.42 -42.53
C ASP A 120 84.06 -7.61 -41.90
N GLY A 121 82.89 -7.37 -41.30
CA GLY A 121 82.01 -8.38 -40.73
C GLY A 121 82.60 -9.03 -39.48
N ASP A 122 83.79 -8.58 -39.06
CA ASP A 122 84.58 -9.22 -38.04
C ASP A 122 84.32 -8.60 -36.65
N ASP A 123 83.75 -7.39 -36.52
CA ASP A 123 83.06 -6.94 -35.28
C ASP A 123 82.27 -5.60 -35.39
N THR A 124 81.72 -5.25 -36.55
CA THR A 124 81.07 -3.94 -36.75
C THR A 124 79.54 -4.03 -36.63
N TRP A 125 78.98 -3.55 -35.50
CA TRP A 125 77.52 -3.43 -35.33
C TRP A 125 77.02 -2.06 -35.81
N THR A 126 75.87 -2.07 -36.49
CA THR A 126 75.09 -0.85 -36.72
C THR A 126 73.91 -0.83 -35.75
N TYR A 127 73.50 0.35 -35.28
CA TYR A 127 72.36 0.46 -34.38
C TYR A 127 71.47 1.64 -34.75
N TYR A 128 70.19 1.51 -34.40
CA TYR A 128 69.23 2.60 -34.45
C TYR A 128 68.45 2.64 -33.14
N ASN A 129 68.40 3.81 -32.51
CA ASN A 129 67.58 4.03 -31.33
C ASN A 129 66.22 4.57 -31.75
N ASP A 130 65.17 3.84 -31.42
CA ASP A 130 63.78 4.29 -31.52
C ASP A 130 63.17 4.25 -30.13
N SER A 131 63.06 5.42 -29.50
CA SER A 131 62.45 5.54 -28.18
C SER A 131 61.02 4.98 -28.12
N ASN A 132 60.32 4.87 -29.26
CA ASN A 132 58.99 4.29 -29.33
C ASN A 132 58.99 2.75 -29.34
N LEU A 133 60.12 2.10 -29.60
CA LEU A 133 60.31 0.66 -29.39
C LEU A 133 60.47 0.39 -27.89
N ASN A 134 59.37 0.51 -27.15
CA ASN A 134 59.31 0.20 -25.73
C ASN A 134 58.03 -0.60 -25.45
N SER A 135 58.04 -1.36 -24.35
CA SER A 135 56.95 -2.27 -23.99
C SER A 135 55.58 -1.56 -23.88
N GLY A 136 55.56 -0.29 -23.44
CA GLY A 136 54.32 0.50 -23.27
C GLY A 136 53.63 0.89 -24.58
N ASN A 137 54.33 0.85 -25.71
CA ASN A 137 53.76 1.12 -27.03
C ASN A 137 53.35 -0.17 -27.78
N ILE A 138 53.68 -1.34 -27.24
CA ILE A 138 53.47 -2.63 -27.89
C ILE A 138 52.32 -3.35 -27.17
N ARG A 139 51.33 -3.80 -27.95
CA ARG A 139 50.14 -4.50 -27.43
C ARG A 139 50.53 -5.79 -26.71
N ALA A 140 49.83 -6.09 -25.62
CA ALA A 140 49.93 -7.35 -24.88
C ALA A 140 49.87 -8.58 -25.82
N GLY A 141 50.73 -9.57 -25.57
CA GLY A 141 50.84 -10.79 -26.37
C GLY A 141 51.55 -10.61 -27.72
N THR A 142 52.01 -9.39 -28.05
CA THR A 142 52.81 -9.10 -29.24
C THR A 142 54.28 -8.90 -28.84
N SER A 143 55.22 -9.32 -29.69
CA SER A 143 56.65 -9.02 -29.55
C SER A 143 57.15 -8.38 -30.83
N ILE A 144 57.83 -7.24 -30.72
CA ILE A 144 58.44 -6.54 -31.86
C ILE A 144 59.95 -6.48 -31.59
N PHE A 145 60.74 -7.13 -32.44
CA PHE A 145 62.20 -7.26 -32.28
C PHE A 145 62.64 -7.77 -30.90
N GLY A 146 61.87 -8.68 -30.28
CA GLY A 146 62.17 -9.25 -28.96
C GLY A 146 61.73 -8.37 -27.78
N VAL A 147 61.22 -7.17 -28.02
CA VAL A 147 60.58 -6.35 -26.98
C VAL A 147 59.14 -6.80 -26.82
N ASN A 148 58.82 -7.41 -25.68
CA ASN A 148 57.48 -7.91 -25.38
C ASN A 148 56.53 -6.76 -25.02
N GLY A 149 55.31 -6.84 -25.52
CA GLY A 149 54.26 -5.87 -25.22
C GLY A 149 53.84 -5.89 -23.75
N ASN A 150 53.49 -4.71 -23.25
CA ASN A 150 53.04 -4.53 -21.88
C ASN A 150 51.66 -5.19 -21.70
N PRO A 151 51.45 -6.04 -20.68
CA PRO A 151 50.17 -6.71 -20.45
C PRO A 151 48.98 -5.75 -20.27
N ASN A 152 49.23 -4.48 -19.91
CA ASN A 152 48.20 -3.45 -19.74
C ASN A 152 47.85 -2.69 -21.03
N VAL A 153 48.57 -2.92 -22.14
CA VAL A 153 48.28 -2.28 -23.43
C VAL A 153 47.40 -3.21 -24.25
N VAL A 154 46.10 -2.92 -24.29
CA VAL A 154 45.09 -3.76 -24.93
C VAL A 154 44.35 -3.03 -26.04
N ASN A 155 43.82 -3.78 -27.02
CA ASN A 155 42.96 -3.21 -28.05
C ASN A 155 41.53 -3.02 -27.50
N THR A 156 41.06 -1.77 -27.48
CA THR A 156 39.73 -1.39 -26.99
C THR A 156 38.72 -1.12 -28.11
N SER A 157 39.07 -1.36 -29.38
CA SER A 157 38.19 -1.10 -30.54
C SER A 157 36.92 -1.96 -30.55
N GLY A 158 36.91 -3.10 -29.87
CA GLY A 158 35.73 -3.95 -29.69
C GLY A 158 34.83 -3.55 -28.51
N GLY A 159 35.24 -2.59 -27.68
CA GLY A 159 34.43 -2.12 -26.56
C GLY A 159 33.28 -1.24 -27.02
N ASN A 160 32.08 -1.42 -26.46
CA ASN A 160 30.86 -0.69 -26.79
C ASN A 160 30.37 0.21 -25.64
N LEU A 161 31.29 0.67 -24.79
CA LEU A 161 30.94 1.48 -23.63
C LEU A 161 30.43 2.86 -24.05
N VAL A 162 29.29 3.24 -23.49
CA VAL A 162 28.72 4.59 -23.58
C VAL A 162 28.50 5.13 -22.16
N PRO A 163 28.45 6.46 -21.94
CA PRO A 163 28.28 7.03 -20.60
C PRO A 163 27.06 6.47 -19.84
N GLY A 164 25.94 6.28 -20.55
CA GLY A 164 24.71 5.68 -20.02
C GLY A 164 24.76 4.17 -19.77
N GLY A 165 25.89 3.50 -20.03
CA GLY A 165 26.11 2.08 -19.75
C GLY A 165 27.00 1.81 -18.53
N ILE A 166 27.47 2.86 -17.85
CA ILE A 166 28.39 2.76 -16.70
C ILE A 166 27.82 3.57 -15.54
N LEU A 167 27.98 3.06 -14.31
CA LEU A 167 27.63 3.77 -13.08
C LEU A 167 28.43 5.07 -12.93
N SER A 168 27.79 6.12 -12.45
CA SER A 168 28.45 7.38 -12.12
C SER A 168 29.60 7.15 -11.14
N GLY A 169 30.74 7.79 -11.40
CA GLY A 169 31.99 7.59 -10.65
C GLY A 169 32.90 6.48 -11.19
N TYR A 170 32.38 5.57 -12.02
CA TYR A 170 33.19 4.55 -12.70
C TYR A 170 33.62 4.99 -14.10
N LYS A 171 34.72 4.42 -14.56
CA LYS A 171 35.33 4.73 -15.87
C LYS A 171 35.73 3.45 -16.59
N GLY A 172 35.74 3.49 -17.92
CA GLY A 172 36.26 2.43 -18.78
C GLY A 172 36.79 2.99 -20.09
N TYR A 173 37.49 2.18 -20.88
CA TYR A 173 37.99 2.58 -22.20
C TYR A 173 37.22 1.86 -23.31
N SER A 174 36.84 2.61 -24.34
CA SER A 174 36.25 2.08 -25.58
C SER A 174 36.79 2.88 -26.76
N ASN A 175 37.21 2.16 -27.81
CA ASN A 175 37.78 2.73 -29.03
C ASN A 175 38.87 3.81 -28.76
N GLY A 176 39.79 3.51 -27.84
CA GLY A 176 40.89 4.41 -27.45
C GLY A 176 40.48 5.60 -26.58
N SER A 177 39.20 5.77 -26.26
CA SER A 177 38.69 6.91 -25.48
C SER A 177 38.27 6.50 -24.08
N LEU A 178 38.53 7.36 -23.10
CA LEU A 178 38.04 7.21 -21.73
C LEU A 178 36.55 7.58 -21.66
N VAL A 179 35.71 6.63 -21.26
CA VAL A 179 34.27 6.80 -21.05
C VAL A 179 34.01 6.90 -19.55
N THR A 180 33.35 7.98 -19.12
CA THR A 180 32.92 8.15 -17.72
C THR A 180 31.43 7.85 -17.60
N GLY A 181 31.06 7.05 -16.60
CA GLY A 181 29.68 6.66 -16.38
C GLY A 181 28.78 7.79 -15.89
N THR A 182 27.49 7.70 -16.24
CA THR A 182 26.47 8.68 -15.87
C THR A 182 25.24 8.05 -15.21
N ILE A 183 25.15 6.72 -15.11
CA ILE A 183 23.99 6.08 -14.45
C ILE A 183 24.05 6.41 -12.94
N PRO A 184 23.09 7.18 -12.39
CA PRO A 184 23.05 7.45 -10.97
C PRO A 184 22.69 6.18 -10.18
N SER A 185 23.24 6.07 -8.98
CA SER A 185 22.93 5.00 -8.04
C SER A 185 21.89 5.45 -7.03
N LYS A 186 20.82 4.68 -6.87
CA LYS A 186 19.78 4.90 -5.85
C LYS A 186 19.99 3.91 -4.71
N SER A 187 20.21 4.45 -3.51
CA SER A 187 20.30 3.66 -2.28
C SER A 187 18.97 2.98 -1.95
N ALA A 188 18.99 2.10 -0.95
CA ALA A 188 17.76 1.51 -0.41
C ALA A 188 16.76 2.60 -0.01
N ALA A 189 15.47 2.34 -0.26
CA ALA A 189 14.39 3.22 0.12
C ALA A 189 13.12 2.42 0.40
N THR A 190 12.29 2.95 1.29
CA THR A 190 10.93 2.46 1.53
C THR A 190 9.94 3.42 0.86
N ILE A 191 9.03 2.88 0.07
CA ILE A 191 7.98 3.58 -0.63
C ILE A 191 6.67 3.29 0.09
N THR A 192 6.09 4.31 0.72
CA THR A 192 4.76 4.22 1.32
C THR A 192 3.72 4.55 0.24
N PRO A 193 2.76 3.66 -0.05
CA PRO A 193 1.67 3.95 -0.98
C PRO A 193 0.88 5.21 -0.59
N SER A 194 0.31 5.89 -1.58
CA SER A 194 -0.59 7.02 -1.37
C SER A 194 -1.74 6.96 -2.40
N SER A 195 -2.59 7.98 -2.43
CA SER A 195 -3.64 8.10 -3.46
C SER A 195 -3.11 8.41 -4.86
N VAL A 196 -1.81 8.64 -5.02
CA VAL A 196 -1.16 8.89 -6.32
C VAL A 196 -0.04 7.90 -6.59
N ASN A 197 0.18 7.62 -7.88
CA ASN A 197 1.23 6.71 -8.33
C ASN A 197 2.61 7.15 -7.80
N GLN A 198 3.31 6.21 -7.15
CA GLN A 198 4.69 6.38 -6.75
C GLN A 198 5.57 5.79 -7.86
N THR A 199 6.42 6.60 -8.47
CA THR A 199 7.22 6.18 -9.64
C THR A 199 8.71 6.23 -9.32
N ILE A 200 9.40 5.13 -9.62
CA ILE A 200 10.86 5.11 -9.74
C ILE A 200 11.20 5.39 -11.19
N THR A 201 11.78 6.55 -11.47
CA THR A 201 12.16 6.93 -12.84
C THR A 201 13.21 5.96 -13.40
N ALA A 202 13.07 5.60 -14.67
CA ALA A 202 14.04 4.77 -15.38
C ALA A 202 15.42 5.44 -15.49
N GLY A 203 16.44 4.64 -15.87
CA GLY A 203 17.81 5.13 -16.06
C GLY A 203 18.62 5.27 -14.78
N GLN A 204 18.20 4.63 -13.69
CA GLN A 204 18.90 4.59 -12.42
C GLN A 204 19.29 3.15 -12.07
N TYR A 205 20.43 2.98 -11.39
CA TYR A 205 20.83 1.70 -10.83
C TYR A 205 20.34 1.60 -9.38
N LEU A 206 19.59 0.55 -9.06
CA LEU A 206 19.09 0.31 -7.70
C LEU A 206 20.13 -0.48 -6.92
N SER A 207 21.00 0.23 -6.20
CA SER A 207 22.08 -0.40 -5.42
C SER A 207 21.62 -0.94 -4.06
N GLY A 208 20.39 -0.63 -3.65
CA GLY A 208 19.77 -1.19 -2.45
C GLY A 208 18.32 -1.58 -2.68
N THR A 209 17.79 -2.43 -1.81
CA THR A 209 16.40 -2.89 -1.85
C THR A 209 15.43 -1.71 -1.85
N GLN A 210 14.46 -1.77 -2.76
CA GLN A 210 13.33 -0.84 -2.78
C GLN A 210 12.13 -1.57 -2.20
N THR A 211 11.70 -1.17 -1.02
CA THR A 211 10.59 -1.83 -0.31
C THR A 211 9.31 -1.03 -0.53
N ILE A 212 8.30 -1.63 -1.14
CA ILE A 212 6.96 -1.06 -1.16
C ILE A 212 6.25 -1.56 0.09
N GLN A 213 5.85 -0.64 0.96
CA GLN A 213 5.27 -1.01 2.25
C GLN A 213 3.85 -1.56 2.04
N GLY A 214 3.64 -2.80 2.48
CA GLY A 214 2.30 -3.35 2.64
C GLY A 214 1.60 -2.75 3.86
N ASP A 215 0.28 -2.63 3.81
CA ASP A 215 -0.55 -2.21 4.92
C ASP A 215 -1.34 -3.43 5.44
N PRO A 216 -1.08 -3.92 6.66
CA PRO A 216 -1.85 -5.02 7.25
C PRO A 216 -3.34 -4.73 7.38
N ASP A 217 -3.73 -3.45 7.42
CA ASP A 217 -5.13 -3.03 7.49
C ASP A 217 -5.83 -3.04 6.11
N LEU A 218 -5.12 -3.35 5.02
CA LEU A 218 -5.69 -3.60 3.69
C LEU A 218 -6.39 -4.97 3.63
N ILE A 219 -7.44 -5.11 4.44
CA ILE A 219 -8.28 -6.30 4.57
C ILE A 219 -9.74 -5.94 4.37
N SER A 220 -10.54 -6.91 3.92
CA SER A 220 -11.94 -6.69 3.55
C SER A 220 -12.79 -6.09 4.69
N SER A 221 -12.56 -6.52 5.93
CA SER A 221 -13.30 -6.05 7.12
C SER A 221 -13.02 -4.60 7.51
N ASN A 222 -11.97 -3.97 6.98
CA ASN A 222 -11.66 -2.56 7.22
C ASN A 222 -12.17 -1.65 6.10
N ILE A 223 -12.60 -2.24 4.98
CA ILE A 223 -13.00 -1.52 3.77
C ILE A 223 -14.52 -1.50 3.68
N ARG A 224 -15.10 -0.33 3.47
CA ARG A 224 -16.54 -0.14 3.34
C ARG A 224 -17.12 -0.96 2.18
N ALA A 225 -18.30 -1.55 2.39
CA ALA A 225 -19.09 -2.24 1.38
C ALA A 225 -19.18 -1.42 0.07
N GLY A 226 -18.98 -2.09 -1.06
CA GLY A 226 -19.01 -1.48 -2.40
C GLY A 226 -17.74 -0.70 -2.79
N VAL A 227 -16.76 -0.57 -1.90
CA VAL A 227 -15.44 0.02 -2.22
C VAL A 227 -14.46 -1.11 -2.56
N ASN A 228 -13.60 -0.89 -3.56
CA ASN A 228 -12.46 -1.75 -3.87
C ASN A 228 -11.18 -0.92 -3.70
N ILE A 229 -10.22 -1.42 -2.92
CA ILE A 229 -8.91 -0.81 -2.76
C ILE A 229 -7.87 -1.83 -3.20
N PHE A 230 -7.18 -1.54 -4.31
CA PHE A 230 -6.15 -2.41 -4.90
C PHE A 230 -6.57 -3.88 -5.10
N GLY A 231 -7.83 -4.12 -5.49
CA GLY A 231 -8.35 -5.47 -5.69
C GLY A 231 -8.99 -6.12 -4.47
N VAL A 232 -8.87 -5.52 -3.27
CA VAL A 232 -9.56 -5.99 -2.07
C VAL A 232 -10.95 -5.37 -1.99
N ASN A 233 -11.99 -6.18 -2.16
CA ASN A 233 -13.38 -5.75 -2.01
C ASN A 233 -13.71 -5.53 -0.53
N GLY A 234 -14.44 -4.45 -0.23
CA GLY A 234 -14.98 -4.21 1.10
C GLY A 234 -16.03 -5.21 1.52
N ASP A 235 -16.03 -5.52 2.83
CA ASP A 235 -16.98 -6.43 3.46
C ASP A 235 -18.39 -5.82 3.43
N THR A 236 -19.37 -6.64 3.05
CA THR A 236 -20.78 -6.25 3.00
C THR A 236 -21.35 -5.82 4.36
N ASN A 237 -20.71 -6.19 5.47
CA ASN A 237 -21.11 -5.81 6.82
C ASN A 237 -20.52 -4.46 7.29
N VAL A 238 -19.59 -3.87 6.53
CA VAL A 238 -18.96 -2.59 6.88
C VAL A 238 -19.67 -1.48 6.12
N VAL A 239 -20.60 -0.80 6.78
CA VAL A 239 -21.45 0.23 6.15
C VAL A 239 -21.24 1.61 6.77
N ASN A 240 -21.51 2.66 5.98
CA ASN A 240 -21.50 4.02 6.50
C ASN A 240 -22.81 4.30 7.25
N THR A 241 -22.72 4.53 8.57
CA THR A 241 -23.88 4.79 9.43
C THR A 241 -24.09 6.28 9.75
N SER A 242 -23.36 7.19 9.08
CA SER A 242 -23.45 8.64 9.31
C SER A 242 -24.81 9.26 8.97
N THR A 243 -25.60 8.60 8.13
CA THR A 243 -26.98 9.02 7.82
C THR A 243 -28.01 8.36 8.73
N GLY A 244 -27.59 7.47 9.64
CA GLY A 244 -28.46 6.85 10.62
C GLY A 244 -28.95 7.89 11.64
N ASN A 245 -30.24 7.82 11.96
CA ASN A 245 -30.91 8.69 12.94
C ASN A 245 -31.44 7.91 14.16
N LEU A 246 -30.86 6.73 14.44
CA LEU A 246 -31.28 5.91 15.58
C LEU A 246 -30.88 6.59 16.89
N VAL A 247 -31.88 6.77 17.76
CA VAL A 247 -31.70 7.21 19.15
C VAL A 247 -32.25 6.14 20.10
N PRO A 248 -31.79 6.06 21.36
CA PRO A 248 -32.25 5.03 22.30
C PRO A 248 -33.78 4.98 22.44
N GLY A 249 -34.45 6.13 22.39
CA GLY A 249 -35.92 6.24 22.49
C GLY A 249 -36.68 5.87 21.21
N ALA A 250 -36.00 5.49 20.13
CA ALA A 250 -36.61 5.05 18.87
C ALA A 250 -36.70 3.52 18.74
N MET A 251 -36.20 2.77 19.72
CA MET A 251 -36.09 1.31 19.63
C MET A 251 -36.43 0.64 20.97
N LEU A 252 -37.00 -0.57 20.88
CA LEU A 252 -37.35 -1.39 22.04
C LEU A 252 -36.13 -1.75 22.88
N SER A 253 -36.32 -1.78 24.21
CA SER A 253 -35.32 -2.25 25.14
C SER A 253 -34.82 -3.65 24.77
N GLY A 254 -33.49 -3.84 24.80
CA GLY A 254 -32.81 -5.09 24.41
C GLY A 254 -32.38 -5.17 22.94
N TYR A 255 -32.99 -4.38 22.05
CA TYR A 255 -32.53 -4.30 20.66
C TYR A 255 -31.33 -3.37 20.52
N LYS A 256 -30.52 -3.63 19.48
CA LYS A 256 -29.28 -2.89 19.18
C LYS A 256 -29.26 -2.49 17.70
N GLY A 257 -28.70 -1.32 17.42
CA GLY A 257 -28.44 -0.82 16.08
C GLY A 257 -27.23 0.11 16.08
N PHE A 258 -26.76 0.53 14.90
CA PHE A 258 -25.63 1.44 14.77
C PHE A 258 -26.05 2.76 14.13
N SER A 259 -25.56 3.88 14.66
CA SER A 259 -25.80 5.22 14.15
C SER A 259 -24.57 6.09 14.38
N ASN A 260 -24.11 6.81 13.36
CA ASN A 260 -22.92 7.68 13.44
C ASN A 260 -21.68 6.96 14.02
N GLY A 261 -21.49 5.68 13.70
CA GLY A 261 -20.39 4.87 14.21
C GLY A 261 -20.56 4.33 15.64
N TYR A 262 -21.64 4.68 16.34
CA TYR A 262 -21.89 4.24 17.71
C TYR A 262 -22.94 3.13 17.78
N LEU A 263 -22.75 2.21 18.72
CA LEU A 263 -23.78 1.23 19.10
C LEU A 263 -24.87 1.94 19.91
N VAL A 264 -26.10 1.90 19.40
CA VAL A 264 -27.30 2.43 20.06
C VAL A 264 -28.10 1.25 20.61
N THR A 265 -28.39 1.29 21.92
CA THR A 265 -29.26 0.30 22.57
C THR A 265 -30.63 0.92 22.83
N GLY A 266 -31.70 0.20 22.48
CA GLY A 266 -33.06 0.68 22.64
C GLY A 266 -33.46 0.81 24.11
N THR A 267 -34.43 1.69 24.39
CA THR A 267 -34.90 2.00 25.75
C THR A 267 -36.41 1.97 25.88
N ILE A 268 -37.18 1.83 24.78
CA ILE A 268 -38.64 1.77 24.86
C ILE A 268 -39.04 0.48 25.61
N PRO A 269 -39.66 0.58 26.80
CA PRO A 269 -40.13 -0.60 27.52
C PRO A 269 -41.35 -1.21 26.82
N SER A 270 -41.47 -2.54 26.93
CA SER A 270 -42.63 -3.28 26.42
C SER A 270 -43.64 -3.50 27.54
N LYS A 271 -44.92 -3.20 27.27
CA LYS A 271 -46.05 -3.48 28.16
C LYS A 271 -46.81 -4.69 27.62
N SER A 272 -46.87 -5.74 28.43
CA SER A 272 -47.65 -6.94 28.14
C SER A 272 -49.15 -6.65 28.15
N ALA A 273 -49.96 -7.62 27.72
CA ALA A 273 -51.40 -7.53 27.81
C ALA A 273 -51.86 -7.19 29.24
N ALA A 274 -52.89 -6.37 29.35
CA ALA A 274 -53.48 -6.00 30.63
C ALA A 274 -54.97 -5.69 30.46
N THR A 275 -55.73 -5.93 31.53
CA THR A 275 -57.13 -5.54 31.64
C THR A 275 -57.23 -4.36 32.59
N ILE A 276 -57.86 -3.27 32.15
CA ILE A 276 -58.05 -2.02 32.88
C ILE A 276 -59.51 -1.95 33.30
N THR A 277 -59.76 -2.01 34.61
CA THR A 277 -61.09 -1.80 35.19
C THR A 277 -61.28 -0.32 35.47
N PRO A 278 -62.31 0.35 34.91
CA PRO A 278 -62.63 1.72 35.25
C PRO A 278 -62.85 1.92 36.75
N SER A 279 -62.53 3.11 37.25
CA SER A 279 -62.80 3.52 38.64
C SER A 279 -63.26 4.98 38.67
N THR A 280 -63.40 5.56 39.87
CA THR A 280 -63.74 6.98 40.03
C THR A 280 -62.58 7.92 39.67
N VAL A 281 -61.39 7.39 39.36
CA VAL A 281 -60.21 8.16 38.96
C VAL A 281 -59.68 7.71 37.59
N ASN A 282 -59.06 8.64 36.86
CA ASN A 282 -58.51 8.39 35.53
C ASN A 282 -57.45 7.27 35.57
N GLN A 283 -57.64 6.26 34.72
CA GLN A 283 -56.64 5.21 34.49
C GLN A 283 -55.79 5.64 33.29
N THR A 284 -54.48 5.75 33.48
CA THR A 284 -53.55 6.24 32.44
C THR A 284 -52.57 5.15 32.04
N ILE A 285 -52.39 4.94 30.74
CA ILE A 285 -51.26 4.20 30.19
C ILE A 285 -50.18 5.24 29.91
N ALA A 286 -49.03 5.12 30.58
CA ALA A 286 -47.94 6.07 30.41
C ALA A 286 -47.43 6.08 28.96
N SER A 287 -47.11 7.28 28.44
CA SER A 287 -46.51 7.45 27.11
C SER A 287 -45.11 6.85 27.04
N GLY A 288 -44.64 6.56 25.82
CA GLY A 288 -43.29 6.06 25.59
C GLY A 288 -43.12 4.56 25.89
N GLN A 289 -44.21 3.80 25.95
CA GLN A 289 -44.19 2.34 26.06
C GLN A 289 -44.68 1.72 24.76
N TYR A 290 -44.14 0.55 24.42
CA TYR A 290 -44.65 -0.27 23.33
C TYR A 290 -45.67 -1.28 23.87
N LEU A 291 -46.90 -1.24 23.36
CA LEU A 291 -47.96 -2.17 23.75
C LEU A 291 -47.81 -3.47 22.95
N SER A 292 -47.09 -4.44 23.51
CA SER A 292 -46.88 -5.73 22.86
C SER A 292 -48.07 -6.68 23.01
N GLY A 293 -48.95 -6.42 23.98
CA GLY A 293 -50.20 -7.16 24.16
C GLY A 293 -51.42 -6.23 24.22
N THR A 294 -52.59 -6.80 23.93
CA THR A 294 -53.88 -6.10 23.97
C THR A 294 -54.13 -5.46 25.34
N GLN A 295 -54.54 -4.20 25.33
CA GLN A 295 -54.99 -3.48 26.51
C GLN A 295 -56.52 -3.42 26.48
N THR A 296 -57.17 -4.16 27.37
CA THR A 296 -58.64 -4.27 27.40
C THR A 296 -59.19 -3.35 28.46
N ILE A 297 -59.98 -2.35 28.08
CA ILE A 297 -60.75 -1.55 29.04
C ILE A 297 -62.10 -2.24 29.22
N LEU A 298 -62.43 -2.67 30.43
CA LEU A 298 -63.69 -3.38 30.69
C LEU A 298 -64.89 -2.42 30.57
N GLY A 299 -65.89 -2.82 29.79
CA GLY A 299 -67.23 -2.27 29.90
C GLY A 299 -67.96 -2.83 31.12
N ASP A 300 -68.89 -2.06 31.66
CA ASP A 300 -69.82 -2.52 32.70
C ASP A 300 -71.22 -2.73 32.08
N PRO A 301 -71.73 -3.96 31.98
CA PRO A 301 -73.08 -4.23 31.49
C PRO A 301 -74.18 -3.53 32.30
N ASN A 302 -73.90 -3.13 33.55
CA ASN A 302 -74.84 -2.39 34.38
C ASN A 302 -74.82 -0.88 34.11
N LEU A 303 -73.93 -0.37 33.26
CA LEU A 303 -73.93 1.03 32.80
C LEU A 303 -75.05 1.26 31.78
N ILE A 304 -76.28 1.09 32.23
CA ILE A 304 -77.52 1.27 31.46
C ILE A 304 -78.44 2.28 32.18
N PRO A 305 -79.28 3.03 31.44
CA PRO A 305 -80.16 4.06 32.02
C PRO A 305 -80.99 3.58 33.21
N SER A 306 -81.54 2.37 33.14
CA SER A 306 -82.44 1.82 34.17
C SER A 306 -81.77 1.52 35.51
N ASN A 307 -80.44 1.43 35.55
CA ASN A 307 -79.68 1.22 36.78
C ASN A 307 -79.17 2.54 37.38
N ILE A 308 -79.34 3.66 36.68
CA ILE A 308 -78.89 4.98 37.11
C ILE A 308 -80.12 5.80 37.50
N ILE A 309 -80.07 6.44 38.67
CA ILE A 309 -81.18 7.25 39.20
C ILE A 309 -81.53 8.39 38.24
N SER A 310 -82.82 8.59 37.99
CA SER A 310 -83.32 9.69 37.17
C SER A 310 -82.78 11.05 37.64
N GLY A 311 -82.33 11.87 36.69
CA GLY A 311 -81.66 13.15 36.97
C GLY A 311 -80.16 13.04 37.27
N LYS A 312 -79.58 11.84 37.25
CA LYS A 312 -78.12 11.61 37.28
C LYS A 312 -77.60 11.12 35.92
N SER A 313 -76.29 11.22 35.72
CA SER A 313 -75.60 10.63 34.58
C SER A 313 -74.24 10.06 35.01
N ILE A 314 -73.86 8.92 34.44
CA ILE A 314 -72.56 8.28 34.61
C ILE A 314 -71.98 8.04 33.23
N PHE A 315 -70.78 8.59 32.94
CA PHE A 315 -70.11 8.50 31.63
C PHE A 315 -71.00 8.87 30.41
N GLY A 316 -71.91 9.83 30.58
CA GLY A 316 -72.83 10.27 29.52
C GLY A 316 -74.11 9.43 29.37
N VAL A 317 -74.25 8.32 30.10
CA VAL A 317 -75.50 7.56 30.18
C VAL A 317 -76.44 8.26 31.15
N VAL A 318 -77.60 8.72 30.67
CA VAL A 318 -78.61 9.43 31.48
C VAL A 318 -79.49 8.41 32.21
N GLY A 319 -79.71 8.63 33.52
CA GLY A 319 -80.50 7.72 34.34
C GLY A 319 -82.01 7.82 34.14
N THR A 320 -82.69 6.67 34.25
CA THR A 320 -84.15 6.53 34.17
C THR A 320 -84.76 5.77 35.35
N ALA A 321 -83.93 5.27 36.29
CA ALA A 321 -84.41 4.55 37.46
C ALA A 321 -85.25 5.48 38.36
N LYS A 322 -86.47 5.06 38.71
CA LYS A 322 -87.36 5.79 39.62
C LYS A 322 -87.12 5.32 41.05
N THR A 323 -86.95 6.24 41.98
CA THR A 323 -86.97 5.96 43.42
C THR A 323 -88.42 6.05 43.94
N ASN A 324 -88.81 5.26 44.94
CA ASN A 324 -90.16 5.24 45.58
C ASN A 324 -90.56 6.55 46.31
N THR A 325 -89.93 7.67 45.95
CA THR A 325 -90.13 9.02 46.48
C THR A 325 -91.47 9.66 46.08
N GLY A 326 -92.44 8.88 45.60
CA GLY A 326 -93.76 9.35 45.18
C GLY A 326 -94.89 9.17 46.20
N VAL A 327 -94.71 8.35 47.24
CA VAL A 327 -95.73 8.15 48.29
C VAL A 327 -95.63 9.28 49.29
N LYS A 328 -96.69 10.09 49.42
CA LYS A 328 -96.78 11.08 50.50
C LYS A 328 -97.42 10.45 51.72
N TYR A 329 -96.95 10.82 52.90
CA TYR A 329 -97.38 10.24 54.17
C TYR A 329 -97.55 11.32 55.24
N ALA A 330 -98.61 11.19 56.03
CA ALA A 330 -98.81 12.00 57.23
C ALA A 330 -99.48 11.15 58.33
N SER A 331 -99.25 11.50 59.58
CA SER A 331 -99.91 10.88 60.73
C SER A 331 -100.10 11.87 61.86
N GLY A 332 -101.06 11.59 62.73
CA GLY A 332 -101.30 12.42 63.91
C GLY A 332 -102.29 11.77 64.87
N SER A 333 -102.70 12.53 65.88
CA SER A 333 -103.75 12.14 66.81
C SER A 333 -104.64 13.34 67.08
N LYS A 334 -105.96 13.16 67.05
CA LYS A 334 -106.95 14.21 67.32
C LYS A 334 -108.18 13.59 67.97
N MET A 335 -108.82 14.33 68.88
CA MET A 335 -110.13 13.95 69.42
C MET A 335 -111.19 14.05 68.33
N SER A 336 -112.13 13.10 68.29
CA SER A 336 -113.34 13.22 67.50
C SER A 336 -114.23 14.33 68.04
N GLU A 337 -114.99 14.95 67.16
CA GLU A 337 -115.91 16.03 67.47
C GLU A 337 -117.34 15.60 67.12
N LEU A 338 -118.33 16.12 67.84
CA LEU A 338 -119.73 15.86 67.55
C LEU A 338 -120.14 16.66 66.31
N ASP A 339 -120.56 15.96 65.26
CA ASP A 339 -121.00 16.55 64.00
C ASP A 339 -122.21 15.77 63.45
N ASN A 340 -123.32 16.49 63.25
CA ASN A 340 -124.59 15.97 62.76
C ASN A 340 -125.09 14.68 63.45
N GLY A 341 -124.96 14.63 64.79
CA GLY A 341 -125.39 13.49 65.62
C GLY A 341 -124.40 12.32 65.71
N TYR A 342 -123.24 12.41 65.04
CA TYR A 342 -122.20 11.37 65.07
C TYR A 342 -120.87 11.94 65.55
N GLN A 343 -120.05 11.10 66.18
CA GLN A 343 -118.64 11.44 66.43
C GLN A 343 -117.85 11.30 65.12
N ARG A 344 -117.18 12.37 64.69
CA ARG A 344 -116.36 12.43 63.48
C ARG A 344 -114.94 12.88 63.77
N LEU A 345 -113.99 12.29 63.05
CA LEU A 345 -112.62 12.77 63.00
C LEU A 345 -112.43 13.58 61.72
N ASN A 346 -112.21 14.88 61.88
CA ASN A 346 -111.88 15.81 60.80
C ASN A 346 -110.41 16.21 60.88
N ILE A 347 -109.64 15.83 59.84
CA ILE A 347 -108.24 16.20 59.65
C ILE A 347 -108.12 17.07 58.40
N SER A 348 -107.45 18.21 58.52
CA SER A 348 -107.21 19.18 57.45
C SER A 348 -105.75 19.66 57.49
N GLY A 349 -105.29 20.34 56.45
CA GLY A 349 -103.91 20.86 56.37
C GLY A 349 -102.84 19.83 55.97
N LEU A 350 -103.23 18.66 55.45
CA LEU A 350 -102.31 17.75 54.76
C LEU A 350 -101.83 18.39 53.44
N SER A 351 -100.58 18.18 53.08
CA SER A 351 -100.03 18.65 51.80
C SER A 351 -100.44 17.77 50.59
N PHE A 352 -101.45 16.91 50.78
CA PHE A 352 -101.90 15.93 49.81
C PHE A 352 -103.35 15.50 50.07
N ARG A 353 -104.03 15.03 49.02
CA ARG A 353 -105.35 14.39 49.14
C ARG A 353 -105.15 12.91 49.48
N PRO A 354 -105.53 12.44 50.68
CA PRO A 354 -105.29 11.06 51.05
C PRO A 354 -106.16 10.11 50.22
N SER A 355 -105.51 9.13 49.59
CA SER A 355 -106.14 8.02 48.87
C SER A 355 -106.52 6.88 49.82
N PHE A 356 -105.76 6.75 50.90
CA PHE A 356 -105.91 5.72 51.93
C PHE A 356 -105.65 6.30 53.32
N VAL A 357 -106.54 5.99 54.27
CA VAL A 357 -106.39 6.40 55.68
C VAL A 357 -106.65 5.21 56.59
N LEU A 358 -105.82 5.09 57.63
CA LEU A 358 -106.03 4.19 58.75
C LEU A 358 -106.21 5.01 60.02
N VAL A 359 -107.33 4.83 60.71
CA VAL A 359 -107.64 5.50 61.98
C VAL A 359 -107.83 4.47 63.07
N GLN A 360 -107.08 4.60 64.16
CA GLN A 360 -107.26 3.85 65.39
C GLN A 360 -108.09 4.70 66.35
N VAL A 361 -109.21 4.14 66.83
CA VAL A 361 -110.10 4.77 67.80
C VAL A 361 -109.83 4.14 69.17
N ASN A 362 -109.45 4.95 70.15
CA ASN A 362 -109.10 4.46 71.49
C ASN A 362 -110.21 3.58 72.07
N ASN A 363 -109.87 2.37 72.51
CA ASN A 363 -110.77 1.36 73.10
C ASN A 363 -111.86 0.77 72.17
N TYR A 364 -111.95 1.17 70.89
CA TYR A 364 -113.04 0.74 70.00
C TYR A 364 -112.60 0.07 68.68
N GLY A 365 -111.35 0.22 68.23
CA GLY A 365 -110.80 -0.54 67.09
C GLY A 365 -110.19 0.32 65.99
N TYR A 366 -110.21 -0.20 64.76
CA TYR A 366 -109.62 0.45 63.58
C TYR A 366 -110.67 0.75 62.51
N LEU A 367 -110.48 1.88 61.83
CA LEU A 367 -111.24 2.32 60.68
C LEU A 367 -110.30 2.46 59.49
N LEU A 368 -110.74 1.97 58.35
CA LEU A 368 -110.06 2.13 57.08
C LEU A 368 -110.91 3.01 56.18
N GLY A 369 -110.36 4.17 55.81
CA GLY A 369 -110.98 5.13 54.90
C GLY A 369 -110.40 4.97 53.49
N MET A 370 -111.25 4.64 52.51
CA MET A 370 -110.87 4.51 51.11
C MET A 370 -112.08 4.72 50.19
N SER A 371 -111.91 5.41 49.06
CA SER A 371 -112.95 5.55 48.01
C SER A 371 -114.36 5.91 48.52
N ASN A 372 -114.43 6.87 49.46
CA ASN A 372 -115.66 7.32 50.16
C ASN A 372 -116.34 6.28 51.06
N TYR A 373 -115.71 5.13 51.27
CA TYR A 373 -116.15 4.10 52.20
C TYR A 373 -115.29 4.11 53.46
N THR A 374 -115.95 3.91 54.59
CA THR A 374 -115.31 3.51 55.84
C THR A 374 -115.57 2.02 56.06
N ILE A 375 -114.50 1.26 56.22
CA ILE A 375 -114.58 -0.11 56.71
C ILE A 375 -114.28 -0.07 58.21
N TYR A 376 -115.25 -0.52 59.02
CA TYR A 376 -115.12 -0.60 60.48
C TYR A 376 -114.64 -2.00 60.90
N HIS A 377 -113.68 -2.05 61.83
CA HIS A 377 -113.24 -3.30 62.44
C HIS A 377 -112.88 -3.10 63.93
N GLY A 378 -113.76 -3.54 64.83
CA GLY A 378 -113.52 -3.52 66.27
C GLY A 378 -114.66 -4.10 67.12
N PRO A 379 -114.40 -4.53 68.36
CA PRO A 379 -115.42 -5.08 69.23
C PRO A 379 -116.38 -3.98 69.70
N TYR A 380 -117.66 -4.05 69.29
CA TYR A 380 -118.70 -3.32 70.00
C TYR A 380 -118.88 -4.00 71.36
N ASN A 381 -118.91 -3.21 72.44
CA ASN A 381 -118.97 -3.70 73.84
C ASN A 381 -120.32 -4.38 74.21
N THR A 382 -121.03 -4.95 73.24
CA THR A 382 -122.34 -5.61 73.37
C THR A 382 -122.38 -7.01 72.75
N GLY A 383 -121.24 -7.67 72.54
CA GLY A 383 -121.20 -9.08 72.11
C GLY A 383 -121.48 -9.36 70.62
N TYR A 384 -121.47 -8.33 69.76
CA TYR A 384 -121.53 -8.49 68.30
C TYR A 384 -120.30 -7.84 67.65
N SER A 385 -119.52 -8.61 66.89
CA SER A 385 -118.51 -8.09 65.96
C SER A 385 -119.20 -7.67 64.67
N ASN A 386 -119.47 -6.38 64.51
CA ASN A 386 -120.00 -5.84 63.27
C ASN A 386 -118.85 -5.40 62.37
N THR A 387 -118.51 -6.19 61.36
CA THR A 387 -117.82 -5.70 60.16
C THR A 387 -118.87 -5.03 59.28
N GLY A 388 -118.84 -3.70 59.25
CA GLY A 388 -119.77 -2.89 58.47
C GLY A 388 -119.03 -1.98 57.51
N VAL A 389 -119.60 -1.81 56.31
CA VAL A 389 -119.20 -0.75 55.38
C VAL A 389 -120.18 0.40 55.55
N SER A 390 -119.67 1.60 55.78
CA SER A 390 -120.49 2.81 55.84
C SER A 390 -119.94 3.88 54.91
N THR A 391 -120.78 4.82 54.50
CA THR A 391 -120.40 5.97 53.66
C THR A 391 -119.83 7.14 54.48
N GLY A 392 -119.23 6.84 55.63
CA GLY A 392 -118.77 7.82 56.60
C GLY A 392 -117.40 8.44 56.32
N TYR A 393 -116.72 8.07 55.21
CA TYR A 393 -115.40 8.58 54.85
C TYR A 393 -115.50 9.56 53.69
N SER A 394 -114.73 10.65 53.75
CA SER A 394 -114.52 11.55 52.63
C SER A 394 -113.11 12.12 52.68
N ALA A 395 -112.44 12.18 51.54
CA ALA A 395 -111.13 12.82 51.40
C ALA A 395 -111.28 14.19 50.73
N THR A 396 -110.75 15.23 51.35
CA THR A 396 -110.61 16.57 50.78
C THR A 396 -109.25 16.73 50.10
N SER A 397 -109.01 17.85 49.41
CA SER A 397 -107.72 18.14 48.77
C SER A 397 -106.53 18.17 49.74
N ASP A 398 -106.81 18.37 51.02
CA ASP A 398 -105.85 18.65 52.09
C ASP A 398 -106.16 17.85 53.37
N GLY A 399 -106.93 16.78 53.30
CA GLY A 399 -107.47 16.18 54.51
C GLY A 399 -108.44 15.04 54.29
N PHE A 400 -109.03 14.60 55.40
CA PHE A 400 -110.10 13.62 55.39
C PHE A 400 -111.05 13.82 56.57
N SER A 401 -112.27 13.38 56.39
CA SER A 401 -113.30 13.24 57.41
C SER A 401 -113.72 11.78 57.48
N ILE A 402 -113.81 11.23 58.69
CA ILE A 402 -114.27 9.86 58.92
C ILE A 402 -115.20 9.78 60.14
N ILE A 403 -116.35 9.13 59.98
CA ILE A 403 -117.26 8.84 61.10
C ILE A 403 -116.63 7.76 61.98
N VAL A 404 -116.51 8.07 63.28
CA VAL A 404 -115.82 7.23 64.26
C VAL A 404 -116.72 6.08 64.74
N SER A 405 -118.03 6.30 64.89
CA SER A 405 -119.04 5.23 65.02
C SER A 405 -120.51 5.76 65.02
N PRO A 406 -121.50 4.99 64.52
CA PRO A 406 -122.92 5.20 64.80
C PRO A 406 -123.30 4.66 66.19
N GLY A 407 -123.18 5.48 67.24
CA GLY A 407 -123.67 5.14 68.59
C GLY A 407 -122.75 5.53 69.75
N ILE A 408 -121.59 6.12 69.48
CA ILE A 408 -120.74 6.72 70.52
C ILE A 408 -121.18 8.18 70.71
N SER A 409 -121.59 8.53 71.93
CA SER A 409 -122.04 9.89 72.27
C SER A 409 -120.92 10.80 72.80
N SER A 410 -119.78 10.24 73.21
CA SER A 410 -118.64 10.99 73.78
C SER A 410 -117.42 11.08 72.84
N PRO A 411 -116.67 12.20 72.83
CA PRO A 411 -115.42 12.34 72.07
C PRO A 411 -114.41 11.22 72.31
N GLN A 412 -113.80 10.70 71.24
CA GLN A 412 -112.77 9.65 71.28
C GLN A 412 -111.44 10.16 70.74
N THR A 413 -110.32 9.83 71.39
CA THR A 413 -109.00 10.09 70.81
C THR A 413 -108.78 9.15 69.63
N CYS A 414 -108.44 9.71 68.48
CA CYS A 414 -108.22 8.97 67.25
C CYS A 414 -106.80 9.22 66.73
N SER A 415 -106.01 8.15 66.63
CA SER A 415 -104.68 8.18 66.02
C SER A 415 -104.79 7.77 64.56
N TRP A 416 -104.28 8.58 63.63
CA TRP A 416 -104.51 8.40 62.20
C TRP A 416 -103.21 8.40 61.40
N ARG A 417 -103.26 7.71 60.26
CA ARG A 417 -102.21 7.68 59.24
C ARG A 417 -102.87 7.84 57.88
N ALA A 418 -102.27 8.65 57.02
CA ALA A 418 -102.80 9.01 55.71
C ALA A 418 -101.70 8.88 54.66
N TRP A 419 -102.07 8.37 53.47
CA TRP A 419 -101.18 8.18 52.34
C TRP A 419 -101.83 8.73 51.05
N GLU A 420 -101.02 9.27 50.13
CA GLU A 420 -101.40 9.55 48.73
C GLU A 420 -100.84 8.48 47.79
#